data_AF-A0A7S9RDX5-F1
#
_entry.id   AF-A0A7S9RDX5-F1
#
_cell.length_a   1.000
_cell.length_b   1.000
_cell.length_c   1.000
_cell.angle_alpha   90.00
_cell.angle_beta   90.00
_cell.angle_gamma   90.00
#
_symmetry.space_group_name_H-M   'P 1'
#
loop_
_entity.id
_entity.type
_entity.pdbx_description
1 polymer ?
#
loop_
_entity_poly.entity_id
_entity_poly.type
_entity_poly.pdbx_seq_one_letter_code
_entity_poly.pdbx_strand_id
1 'polypeptide(L)'
;MRITIVQQRVDWVDTLKIYRDIVGYTRAYTFPLNGFIYTWHMPLFFMISGFFIKFDTLFKDFIVKNFKRLMIPYFIFSIIGLFMEILKRYLLHREALDYAHDIKGIFIDMDFAGLCNTYAFVLWFLPALFFSRIFLYLIKNKIPSLLLQSFVVVFLFMASFHIDLPFGLDSALNSLIFVYAGNIIFEKDCLIYLFFCLL
;
A
#
# COMPACT_ATOMS: atom_id res chain seq x y z
N MET A 1 -40.40 9.78 15.70
CA MET A 1 -39.02 9.54 16.17
C MET A 1 -38.24 8.51 15.35
N ARG A 2 -38.81 7.36 14.93
CA ARG A 2 -38.13 6.39 14.03
C ARG A 2 -37.89 6.88 12.59
N ILE A 3 -38.78 7.72 12.05
CA ILE A 3 -38.73 8.17 10.64
C ILE A 3 -37.58 9.17 10.43
N THR A 4 -37.32 10.03 11.41
CA THR A 4 -36.26 11.05 11.37
C THR A 4 -34.86 10.43 11.32
N ILE A 5 -34.64 9.29 11.98
CA ILE A 5 -33.35 8.59 12.01
C ILE A 5 -33.06 7.89 10.67
N VAL A 6 -34.09 7.39 9.98
CA VAL A 6 -33.93 6.76 8.66
C VAL A 6 -33.63 7.82 7.59
N GLN A 7 -34.31 8.97 7.62
CA GLN A 7 -34.05 10.08 6.69
C GLN A 7 -32.61 10.61 6.84
N GLN A 8 -32.18 10.83 8.09
CA GLN A 8 -30.83 11.27 8.41
C GLN A 8 -29.78 10.23 7.99
N ARG A 9 -30.12 8.93 7.97
CA ARG A 9 -29.23 7.86 7.49
C ARG A 9 -29.02 7.87 5.97
N VAL A 10 -30.03 8.26 5.20
CA VAL A 10 -29.94 8.31 3.74
C VAL A 10 -29.20 9.57 3.30
N ASP A 11 -29.43 10.70 3.98
CA ASP A 11 -28.77 11.97 3.68
C ASP A 11 -27.23 11.91 3.85
N TRP A 12 -26.69 11.24 4.87
CA TRP A 12 -25.22 11.12 5.01
C TRP A 12 -24.61 10.19 3.96
N VAL A 13 -25.32 9.13 3.56
CA VAL A 13 -24.83 8.20 2.51
C VAL A 13 -24.82 8.89 1.15
N ASP A 14 -25.82 9.71 0.86
CA ASP A 14 -25.87 10.45 -0.41
C ASP A 14 -24.91 11.66 -0.40
N THR A 15 -24.67 12.28 0.75
CA THR A 15 -23.58 13.26 0.93
C THR A 15 -22.20 12.62 0.69
N LEU A 16 -21.97 11.38 1.14
CA LEU A 16 -20.72 10.65 0.89
C LEU A 16 -20.53 10.26 -0.59
N LYS A 17 -21.61 9.91 -1.30
CA LYS A 17 -21.53 9.65 -2.76
C LYS A 17 -21.23 10.94 -3.53
N ILE A 18 -21.89 12.04 -3.17
CA ILE A 18 -21.64 13.35 -3.77
C ILE A 18 -20.22 13.83 -3.47
N TYR A 19 -19.69 13.62 -2.26
CA TYR A 19 -18.28 13.91 -1.94
C TYR A 19 -17.32 13.05 -2.78
N ARG A 20 -17.56 11.74 -2.91
CA ARG A 20 -16.76 10.85 -3.77
C ARG A 20 -16.76 11.32 -5.24
N ASP A 21 -17.92 11.76 -5.73
CA ASP A 21 -18.10 12.16 -7.12
C ASP A 21 -17.60 13.59 -7.37
N ILE A 22 -17.67 14.51 -6.40
CA ILE A 22 -17.07 15.86 -6.46
C ILE A 22 -15.54 15.78 -6.36
N VAL A 23 -15.00 14.95 -5.47
CA VAL A 23 -13.56 14.61 -5.42
C VAL A 23 -13.16 13.89 -6.71
N GLY A 24 -14.06 13.10 -7.29
CA GLY A 24 -13.90 12.48 -8.62
C GLY A 24 -13.83 13.49 -9.76
N TYR A 25 -14.63 14.55 -9.72
CA TYR A 25 -14.75 15.56 -10.78
C TYR A 25 -13.67 16.63 -10.70
N THR A 26 -13.17 16.94 -9.49
CA THR A 26 -11.98 17.81 -9.30
C THR A 26 -10.65 17.12 -9.63
N ARG A 27 -10.64 15.80 -9.92
CA ARG A 27 -9.45 15.07 -10.41
C ARG A 27 -8.99 15.48 -11.81
N ALA A 28 -9.82 16.18 -12.58
CA ALA A 28 -9.50 16.56 -13.97
C ALA A 28 -8.74 17.89 -14.11
N TYR A 29 -8.69 18.72 -13.06
CA TYR A 29 -8.16 20.08 -13.15
C TYR A 29 -7.53 20.49 -11.81
N THR A 30 -6.24 20.19 -11.62
CA THR A 30 -5.23 20.94 -10.84
C THR A 30 -4.21 20.03 -10.17
N PHE A 31 -2.94 20.33 -10.43
CA PHE A 31 -1.77 19.50 -10.21
C PHE A 31 -1.05 19.60 -8.83
N PRO A 32 -1.60 20.12 -7.70
CA PRO A 32 -0.92 20.02 -6.40
C PRO A 32 -1.55 19.03 -5.38
N LEU A 33 -2.75 18.49 -5.63
CA LEU A 33 -3.45 17.63 -4.65
C LEU A 33 -3.04 16.15 -4.68
N ASN A 34 -2.41 15.69 -5.76
CA ASN A 34 -1.91 14.31 -5.86
C ASN A 34 -0.80 14.02 -4.84
N GLY A 35 0.04 15.02 -4.51
CA GLY A 35 1.07 14.87 -3.48
C GLY A 35 0.46 14.64 -2.10
N PHE A 36 -0.50 15.48 -1.70
CA PHE A 36 -1.15 15.40 -0.39
C PHE A 36 -1.90 14.08 -0.18
N ILE A 37 -2.67 13.62 -1.17
CA ILE A 37 -3.38 12.34 -1.08
C ILE A 37 -2.38 11.18 -0.95
N TYR A 38 -1.26 11.20 -1.68
CA TYR A 38 -0.23 10.16 -1.56
C TYR A 38 0.47 10.18 -0.19
N THR A 39 0.80 11.36 0.35
CA THR A 39 1.50 11.52 1.63
C THR A 39 0.69 10.98 2.80
N TRP A 40 -0.64 11.03 2.74
CA TRP A 40 -1.50 10.51 3.81
C TRP A 40 -2.04 9.11 3.51
N HIS A 41 -2.53 8.86 2.30
CA HIS A 41 -3.20 7.60 1.96
C HIS A 41 -2.25 6.40 2.06
N MET A 42 -1.02 6.51 1.55
CA MET A 42 -0.10 5.38 1.55
C MET A 42 0.32 4.99 2.97
N PRO A 43 0.81 5.91 3.83
CA PRO A 43 1.09 5.58 5.23
C PRO A 43 -0.11 5.03 5.99
N LEU A 44 -1.30 5.61 5.81
CA LEU A 44 -2.53 5.13 6.45
C LEU A 44 -2.92 3.72 6.00
N PHE A 45 -2.81 3.44 4.70
CA PHE A 45 -3.07 2.11 4.15
C PHE A 45 -2.12 1.07 4.78
N PHE A 46 -0.83 1.37 4.84
CA PHE A 46 0.15 0.51 5.52
C PHE A 46 -0.17 0.34 7.01
N MET A 47 -0.54 1.41 7.70
CA MET A 47 -0.93 1.34 9.11
C MET A 47 -2.14 0.44 9.36
N ILE A 48 -3.22 0.63 8.60
CA ILE A 48 -4.44 -0.19 8.67
C ILE A 48 -4.14 -1.66 8.35
N SER A 49 -3.25 -1.91 7.38
CA SER A 49 -2.86 -3.28 7.04
C SER A 49 -2.17 -4.02 8.19
N GLY A 50 -1.49 -3.29 9.09
CA GLY A 50 -0.82 -3.78 10.28
C GLY A 50 -1.79 -4.26 11.37
N PHE A 51 -3.00 -3.68 11.44
CA PHE A 51 -4.05 -4.08 12.39
C PHE A 51 -4.49 -5.53 12.20
N PHE A 52 -4.52 -5.99 10.95
CA PHE A 52 -5.08 -7.30 10.59
C PHE A 52 -4.04 -8.42 10.50
N ILE A 53 -2.86 -8.22 11.08
CA ILE A 53 -1.81 -9.24 11.11
C ILE A 53 -2.06 -10.17 12.30
N LYS A 54 -2.19 -11.47 12.01
CA LYS A 54 -2.30 -12.51 13.03
C LYS A 54 -0.97 -13.24 13.11
N PHE A 55 -0.42 -13.36 14.32
CA PHE A 55 0.87 -14.01 14.56
C PHE A 55 0.75 -15.50 14.93
N ASP A 56 -0.48 -15.99 15.20
CA ASP A 56 -0.72 -17.37 15.67
C ASP A 56 -0.63 -18.44 14.57
N THR A 57 -0.45 -18.05 13.31
CA THR A 57 -0.33 -18.98 12.17
C THR A 57 1.12 -19.38 11.93
N LEU A 58 1.32 -20.61 11.44
CA LEU A 58 2.64 -21.10 11.02
C LEU A 58 3.24 -20.18 9.93
N PHE A 59 4.54 -19.88 10.03
CA PHE A 59 5.21 -18.91 9.14
C PHE A 59 4.98 -19.20 7.64
N LYS A 60 5.01 -20.48 7.25
CA LYS A 60 4.77 -20.90 5.86
C LYS A 60 3.36 -20.54 5.40
N ASP A 61 2.35 -20.79 6.22
CA ASP A 61 0.95 -20.49 5.90
C ASP A 61 0.71 -18.98 5.84
N PHE A 62 1.38 -18.23 6.70
CA PHE A 62 1.37 -16.77 6.67
C PHE A 62 1.90 -16.24 5.33
N ILE A 63 3.05 -16.73 4.87
CA ILE A 63 3.63 -16.32 3.58
C ILE A 63 2.69 -16.68 2.43
N VAL A 64 2.23 -17.93 2.36
CA VAL A 64 1.39 -18.41 1.24
C VAL A 64 0.07 -17.62 1.16
N LYS A 65 -0.56 -17.34 2.30
CA LYS A 65 -1.81 -16.58 2.35
C LYS A 65 -1.60 -15.14 1.87
N ASN A 66 -0.55 -14.47 2.33
CA ASN A 66 -0.26 -13.09 1.92
C ASN A 66 0.20 -13.02 0.46
N PHE A 67 0.97 -13.99 -0.01
CA PHE A 67 1.40 -14.07 -1.41
C PHE A 67 0.20 -14.20 -2.35
N LYS A 68 -0.74 -15.10 -2.04
CA LYS A 68 -1.98 -15.25 -2.83
C LYS A 68 -2.84 -13.99 -2.83
N ARG A 69 -2.85 -13.25 -1.73
CA ARG A 69 -3.68 -12.05 -1.57
C ARG A 69 -3.07 -10.79 -2.19
N LEU A 70 -1.74 -10.70 -2.25
CA LEU A 70 -1.03 -9.47 -2.64
C LEU A 70 -0.24 -9.65 -3.94
N MET A 71 0.63 -10.66 -3.99
CA MET A 71 1.53 -10.88 -5.14
C MET A 71 0.79 -11.41 -6.37
N ILE A 72 -0.22 -12.27 -6.21
CA ILE A 72 -1.01 -12.74 -7.36
C ILE A 72 -1.74 -11.57 -8.04
N PRO A 73 -2.52 -10.72 -7.33
CA PRO A 73 -3.10 -9.53 -7.94
C PRO A 73 -2.05 -8.60 -8.55
N TYR A 74 -0.92 -8.40 -7.87
CA TYR A 74 0.19 -7.58 -8.40
C TYR A 74 0.63 -8.05 -9.79
N PHE A 75 0.94 -9.35 -9.96
CA PHE A 75 1.40 -9.86 -11.26
C PHE A 75 0.32 -9.78 -12.33
N ILE A 76 -0.94 -10.12 -11.99
CA ILE A 76 -2.06 -10.04 -12.93
C ILE A 76 -2.25 -8.61 -13.43
N PHE A 77 -2.35 -7.63 -12.52
CA PHE A 77 -2.54 -6.23 -12.90
C PHE A 77 -1.31 -5.61 -13.55
N SER A 78 -0.10 -6.07 -13.22
CA SER A 78 1.13 -5.60 -13.86
C SER A 78 1.21 -6.06 -15.32
N ILE A 79 0.85 -7.32 -15.61
CA ILE A 79 0.79 -7.84 -16.98
C ILE A 79 -0.29 -7.10 -17.79
N ILE A 80 -1.46 -6.86 -17.19
CA ILE A 80 -2.53 -6.07 -17.82
C ILE A 80 -2.06 -4.64 -18.09
N GLY A 81 -1.40 -4.01 -17.12
CA GLY A 81 -0.86 -2.65 -17.24
C GLY A 81 0.18 -2.52 -18.34
N LEU A 82 1.07 -3.51 -18.47
CA LEU A 82 2.05 -3.59 -19.54
C LEU A 82 1.36 -3.73 -20.91
N PHE A 83 0.39 -4.64 -21.02
CA PHE A 83 -0.37 -4.84 -22.27
C PHE A 83 -1.10 -3.56 -22.70
N MET A 84 -1.75 -2.88 -21.75
CA MET A 84 -2.45 -1.62 -22.03
C MET A 84 -1.52 -0.50 -22.49
N GLU A 85 -0.31 -0.41 -21.92
CA GLU A 85 0.67 0.59 -22.35
C GLU A 85 1.23 0.28 -23.75
N ILE A 86 1.49 -0.99 -24.06
CA ILE A 86 1.87 -1.42 -25.41
C ILE A 86 0.78 -1.04 -26.41
N LEU A 87 -0.49 -1.36 -26.11
CA LEU A 87 -1.62 -1.06 -26.98
C LEU A 87 -1.78 0.44 -27.22
N LYS A 88 -1.69 1.25 -26.16
CA LYS A 88 -1.76 2.71 -26.25
C LYS A 88 -0.65 3.29 -27.13
N ARG A 89 0.59 2.84 -26.97
CA ARG A 89 1.72 3.34 -27.77
C ARG A 89 1.60 2.95 -29.24
N TYR A 90 1.13 1.74 -29.50
CA TYR A 90 0.82 1.28 -30.86
C TYR A 90 -0.25 2.16 -31.52
N LEU A 91 -1.37 2.42 -30.83
CA LEU A 91 -2.48 3.24 -31.35
C LEU A 91 -2.10 4.72 -31.55
N LEU A 92 -1.18 5.25 -30.74
CA LEU A 92 -0.73 6.64 -30.79
C LEU A 92 0.53 6.84 -31.66
N HIS A 93 1.00 5.80 -32.36
CA HIS A 93 2.23 5.82 -33.16
C HIS A 93 3.46 6.36 -32.41
N ARG A 94 3.58 6.00 -31.13
CA ARG A 94 4.72 6.38 -30.28
C ARG A 94 5.81 5.31 -30.34
N GLU A 95 7.01 5.67 -29.91
CA GLU A 95 8.12 4.73 -29.76
C GLU A 95 7.75 3.57 -28.83
N ALA A 96 8.21 2.38 -29.23
CA ALA A 96 8.02 1.15 -28.47
C ALA A 96 8.66 1.26 -27.09
N LEU A 97 8.16 0.46 -26.14
CA LEU A 97 8.74 0.35 -24.82
C LEU A 97 10.10 -0.35 -24.86
N ASP A 98 10.96 -0.03 -23.90
CA ASP A 98 12.10 -0.87 -23.60
C ASP A 98 11.59 -2.07 -22.79
N TYR A 99 11.23 -3.13 -23.52
CA TYR A 99 10.70 -4.36 -22.93
C TYR A 99 11.63 -4.97 -21.88
N ALA A 100 12.96 -4.84 -22.04
CA ALA A 100 13.90 -5.39 -21.08
C ALA A 100 13.85 -4.61 -19.76
N HIS A 101 13.79 -3.28 -19.85
CA HIS A 101 13.65 -2.41 -18.68
C HIS A 101 12.31 -2.62 -17.96
N ASP A 102 11.19 -2.68 -18.69
CA ASP A 102 9.87 -2.79 -18.05
C ASP A 102 9.62 -4.19 -17.45
N ILE A 103 10.11 -5.25 -18.10
CA ILE A 103 10.06 -6.61 -17.53
C ILE A 103 10.94 -6.65 -16.28
N LYS A 104 12.13 -6.04 -16.30
CA LYS A 104 12.96 -5.91 -15.09
C LYS A 104 12.23 -5.12 -14.00
N GLY A 105 11.52 -4.06 -14.36
CA GLY A 105 10.68 -3.28 -13.46
C GLY A 105 9.61 -4.11 -12.76
N ILE A 106 8.93 -5.00 -13.49
CA ILE A 106 7.84 -5.84 -12.95
C ILE A 106 8.36 -7.02 -12.11
N PHE A 107 9.48 -7.64 -12.48
CA PHE A 107 9.93 -8.89 -11.86
C PHE A 107 11.13 -8.75 -10.92
N ILE A 108 11.94 -7.70 -11.06
CA ILE A 108 13.14 -7.49 -10.27
C ILE A 108 12.99 -6.26 -9.40
N ASP A 109 12.74 -5.08 -9.98
CA ASP A 109 12.77 -3.85 -9.20
C ASP A 109 11.51 -3.71 -8.32
N MET A 110 10.32 -3.96 -8.88
CA MET A 110 9.01 -3.95 -8.19
C MET A 110 8.68 -2.66 -7.42
N ASP A 111 9.42 -1.59 -7.70
CA ASP A 111 9.33 -0.30 -7.04
C ASP A 111 8.70 0.75 -7.96
N PHE A 112 8.50 1.96 -7.43
CA PHE A 112 7.90 3.04 -8.21
C PHE A 112 8.75 3.41 -9.43
N ALA A 113 10.07 3.43 -9.29
CA ALA A 113 10.97 3.83 -10.38
C ALA A 113 10.97 2.80 -11.52
N GLY A 114 11.06 1.50 -11.21
CA GLY A 114 11.03 0.43 -12.21
C GLY A 114 9.69 0.30 -12.93
N LEU A 115 8.58 0.68 -12.30
CA LEU A 115 7.24 0.56 -12.89
C LEU A 115 6.74 1.84 -13.58
N CYS A 116 7.48 2.95 -13.48
CA CYS A 116 7.01 4.30 -13.86
C CYS A 116 6.56 4.45 -15.32
N ASN A 117 7.09 3.64 -16.23
CA ASN A 117 6.77 3.66 -17.65
C ASN A 117 5.47 2.93 -18.00
N THR A 118 4.89 2.21 -17.05
CA THR A 118 3.69 1.39 -17.25
C THR A 118 2.59 1.82 -16.28
N TYR A 119 1.34 1.48 -16.57
CA TYR A 119 0.23 1.69 -15.63
C TYR A 119 0.37 0.89 -14.32
N ALA A 120 1.32 -0.06 -14.28
CA ALA A 120 1.62 -0.85 -13.09
C ALA A 120 2.34 -0.03 -12.01
N PHE A 121 2.77 1.21 -12.28
CA PHE A 121 3.42 2.09 -11.31
C PHE A 121 2.64 2.28 -10.02
N VAL A 122 1.31 2.17 -10.04
CA VAL A 122 0.47 2.31 -8.84
C VAL A 122 0.58 1.08 -7.93
N LEU A 123 1.01 -0.08 -8.45
CA LEU A 123 0.97 -1.37 -7.77
C LEU A 123 2.17 -1.62 -6.85
N TRP A 124 3.18 -0.74 -6.84
CA TRP A 124 4.41 -0.85 -6.05
C TRP A 124 4.16 -1.09 -4.54
N PHE A 125 3.05 -0.59 -4.00
CA PHE A 125 2.73 -0.76 -2.58
C PHE A 125 2.36 -2.21 -2.23
N LEU A 126 1.95 -3.05 -3.20
CA LEU A 126 1.59 -4.46 -2.96
C LEU A 126 2.79 -5.33 -2.57
N PRO A 127 3.90 -5.38 -3.34
CA PRO A 127 5.12 -6.08 -2.94
C PRO A 127 5.71 -5.46 -1.66
N ALA A 128 5.74 -4.12 -1.54
CA ALA A 128 6.19 -3.45 -0.31
C ALA A 128 5.38 -3.89 0.92
N LEU A 129 4.05 -3.98 0.79
CA LEU A 129 3.17 -4.46 1.86
C LEU A 129 3.41 -5.96 2.16
N PHE A 130 3.62 -6.77 1.14
CA PHE A 130 3.90 -8.20 1.33
C PHE A 130 5.17 -8.42 2.15
N PHE A 131 6.27 -7.77 1.78
CA PHE A 131 7.55 -7.92 2.48
C PHE A 131 7.55 -7.27 3.86
N SER A 132 6.98 -6.08 4.03
CA SER A 132 6.86 -5.42 5.34
C SER A 132 6.10 -6.29 6.35
N ARG A 133 5.02 -6.97 5.92
CA ARG A 133 4.29 -7.93 6.78
C ARG A 133 5.14 -9.13 7.19
N ILE A 134 5.99 -9.64 6.30
CA ILE A 134 6.92 -10.73 6.61
C ILE A 134 7.97 -10.26 7.63
N PHE A 135 8.55 -9.08 7.42
CA PHE A 135 9.53 -8.51 8.34
C PHE A 135 8.92 -8.29 9.74
N LEU A 136 7.72 -7.72 9.81
CA LEU A 136 7.04 -7.53 11.08
C LEU A 136 6.77 -8.87 11.79
N TYR A 137 6.31 -9.89 11.06
CA TYR A 137 6.11 -11.23 11.62
C TYR A 137 7.42 -11.81 12.19
N LEU A 138 8.53 -11.67 11.47
CA LEU A 138 9.85 -12.13 11.94
C LEU A 138 10.33 -11.37 13.17
N ILE A 139 10.13 -10.05 13.22
CA ILE A 139 10.51 -9.20 14.35
C ILE A 139 9.70 -9.60 15.59
N LYS A 140 8.38 -9.71 15.48
CA LYS A 140 7.49 -10.07 16.59
C LYS A 140 7.75 -11.47 17.13
N ASN A 141 8.07 -12.43 16.26
CA ASN A 141 8.36 -13.80 16.68
C ASN A 141 9.75 -13.98 17.30
N LYS A 142 10.76 -13.19 16.88
CA LYS A 142 12.14 -13.35 17.37
C LYS A 142 12.50 -12.43 18.54
N ILE A 143 11.81 -11.29 18.68
CA ILE A 143 12.15 -10.25 19.65
C ILE A 143 10.95 -10.03 20.57
N PRO A 144 11.00 -10.47 21.85
CA PRO A 144 9.86 -10.31 22.76
C PRO A 144 9.73 -8.87 23.32
N SER A 145 10.83 -8.12 23.39
CA SER A 145 10.84 -6.76 23.96
C SER A 145 10.37 -5.72 22.95
N LEU A 146 9.29 -4.99 23.28
CA LEU A 146 8.76 -3.90 22.46
C LEU A 146 9.80 -2.79 22.20
N LEU A 147 10.65 -2.50 23.18
CA LEU A 147 11.70 -1.49 23.04
C LEU A 147 12.72 -1.90 21.98
N LEU A 148 13.18 -3.16 22.01
CA LEU A 148 14.11 -3.69 21.03
C LEU A 148 13.47 -3.82 19.64
N GLN A 149 12.18 -4.19 19.55
CA GLN A 149 11.44 -4.16 18.29
C GLN A 149 11.44 -2.76 17.68
N SER A 150 11.12 -1.73 18.47
CA SER A 150 11.10 -0.34 18.01
C SER A 150 12.47 0.14 17.52
N PHE A 151 13.54 -0.20 18.24
CA PHE A 151 14.91 0.12 17.78
C PHE A 151 15.24 -0.53 16.44
N VAL A 152 14.90 -1.80 16.26
CA VAL A 152 15.13 -2.52 15.00
C VAL A 152 14.32 -1.90 13.86
N VAL A 153 13.04 -1.58 14.09
CA VAL A 153 12.19 -0.96 13.06
C VAL A 153 12.72 0.42 12.65
N VAL A 154 13.13 1.26 13.60
CA VAL A 154 13.72 2.58 13.29
C VAL A 154 15.04 2.44 12.54
N PHE A 155 15.89 1.50 12.95
CA PHE A 155 17.15 1.23 12.25
C PHE A 155 16.92 0.79 10.80
N LEU A 156 15.99 -0.15 10.57
CA LEU A 156 15.62 -0.61 9.23
C LEU A 156 15.02 0.50 8.37
N PHE A 157 14.19 1.37 8.97
CA PHE A 157 13.65 2.55 8.30
C PHE A 157 14.77 3.50 7.86
N MET A 158 15.73 3.80 8.73
CA MET A 158 16.88 4.65 8.37
C MET A 158 17.76 4.00 7.29
N ALA A 159 18.00 2.69 7.39
CA ALA A 159 18.76 1.94 6.40
C ALA A 159 18.09 1.96 5.01
N SER A 160 16.76 2.03 4.94
CA SER A 160 16.03 2.05 3.67
C SER A 160 16.37 3.24 2.77
N PHE A 161 16.80 4.38 3.32
CA PHE A 161 17.19 5.55 2.53
C PHE A 161 18.60 5.45 1.92
N HIS A 162 19.37 4.44 2.32
CA HIS A 162 20.77 4.29 1.94
C HIS A 162 21.03 3.02 1.11
N ILE A 163 20.04 2.13 0.97
CA ILE A 163 20.20 0.84 0.33
C ILE A 163 19.10 0.65 -0.71
N ASP A 164 19.50 0.55 -1.98
CA ASP A 164 18.64 0.14 -3.08
C ASP A 164 18.63 -1.39 -3.16
N LEU A 165 17.52 -2.01 -2.77
CA LEU A 165 17.35 -3.45 -2.78
C LEU A 165 16.39 -3.88 -3.89
N PRO A 166 16.63 -5.02 -4.56
CA PRO A 166 15.67 -5.57 -5.49
C PRO A 166 14.37 -5.98 -4.78
N PHE A 167 13.30 -6.12 -5.54
CA PHE A 167 11.95 -6.53 -5.16
C PHE A 167 11.18 -5.50 -4.32
N GLY A 168 11.53 -4.22 -4.44
CA GLY A 168 10.94 -3.12 -3.67
C GLY A 168 11.14 -3.30 -2.18
N LEU A 169 12.24 -3.94 -1.78
CA LEU A 169 12.55 -4.24 -0.38
C LEU A 169 12.92 -2.99 0.40
N ASP A 170 13.58 -2.02 -0.23
CA ASP A 170 13.76 -0.66 0.28
C ASP A 170 12.41 -0.03 0.68
N SER A 171 11.43 -0.10 -0.21
CA SER A 171 10.08 0.41 -0.01
C SER A 171 9.32 -0.40 1.06
N ALA A 172 9.61 -1.70 1.18
CA ALA A 172 9.11 -2.54 2.26
C ALA A 172 9.68 -2.15 3.63
N LEU A 173 10.97 -1.82 3.72
CA LEU A 173 11.62 -1.37 4.95
C LEU A 173 11.12 0.01 5.37
N ASN A 174 10.89 0.90 4.40
CA ASN A 174 10.27 2.20 4.65
C ASN A 174 8.83 2.04 5.17
N SER A 175 8.01 1.22 4.51
CA SER A 175 6.62 0.99 4.92
C SER A 175 6.47 0.22 6.24
N LEU A 176 7.49 -0.56 6.65
CA LEU A 176 7.49 -1.35 7.88
C LEU A 176 7.17 -0.50 9.13
N ILE A 177 7.65 0.75 9.19
CA ILE A 177 7.39 1.63 10.34
C ILE A 177 5.89 1.90 10.53
N PHE A 178 5.16 2.10 9.44
CA PHE A 178 3.72 2.36 9.47
C PHE A 178 2.93 1.09 9.81
N VAL A 179 3.31 -0.05 9.23
CA VAL A 179 2.70 -1.35 9.54
C VAL A 179 2.91 -1.71 11.02
N TYR A 180 4.12 -1.48 11.55
CA TYR A 180 4.46 -1.71 12.96
C TYR A 180 3.69 -0.78 13.90
N ALA A 181 3.66 0.52 13.60
CA ALA A 181 2.86 1.49 14.36
C ALA A 181 1.40 1.08 14.41
N GLY A 182 0.85 0.66 13.27
CA GLY A 182 -0.51 0.15 13.19
C GLY A 182 -0.71 -1.06 14.12
N ASN A 183 0.16 -2.06 14.01
CA ASN A 183 0.07 -3.26 14.82
C ASN A 183 0.08 -2.98 16.34
N ILE A 184 0.92 -2.07 16.82
CA ILE A 184 0.94 -1.67 18.25
C ILE A 184 -0.34 -0.95 18.67
N ILE A 185 -0.86 -0.04 17.82
CA ILE A 185 -2.08 0.72 18.13
C ILE A 185 -3.27 -0.23 18.30
N PHE A 186 -3.36 -1.26 17.44
CA PHE A 186 -4.39 -2.28 17.52
C PHE A 186 -4.27 -3.16 18.77
N GLU A 187 -3.06 -3.60 19.13
CA GLU A 187 -2.81 -4.41 20.34
C GLU A 187 -3.21 -3.69 21.64
N LYS A 188 -3.23 -2.35 21.64
CA LYS A 188 -3.54 -1.52 22.82
C LYS A 188 -4.99 -0.99 22.87
N ASP A 189 -5.90 -1.53 22.07
CA ASP A 189 -7.31 -1.11 21.97
C ASP A 189 -7.51 0.41 21.71
N CYS A 190 -6.52 1.09 21.13
CA CYS A 190 -6.60 2.51 20.76
C CYS A 190 -7.33 2.73 19.42
N LEU A 191 -8.35 1.92 19.12
CA LEU A 191 -9.07 1.95 17.85
C LEU A 191 -10.04 3.14 17.74
N ILE A 192 -10.52 3.65 18.88
CA ILE A 192 -11.64 4.61 18.94
C ILE A 192 -11.20 6.04 18.54
N TYR A 193 -9.94 6.41 18.76
CA TYR A 193 -9.48 7.78 18.49
C TYR A 193 -9.00 8.01 17.05
N LEU A 194 -8.42 7.00 16.38
CA LEU A 194 -7.93 7.18 15.01
C LEU A 194 -9.07 7.31 13.99
N PHE A 195 -10.20 6.63 14.23
CA PHE A 195 -11.39 6.70 13.37
C PHE A 195 -12.07 8.09 13.43
N PHE A 196 -11.91 8.81 14.55
CA PHE A 196 -12.45 10.16 14.74
C PHE A 196 -11.55 11.27 14.18
N CYS A 197 -10.25 11.04 14.04
CA CYS A 197 -9.33 11.99 13.37
C CYS A 197 -9.33 11.86 11.84
N LEU A 198 -9.94 10.81 11.28
CA LEU A 198 -10.00 10.51 9.84
C LEU A 198 -11.36 10.82 9.20
N LEU A 199 -12.32 11.31 9.98
CA LEU A 199 -13.62 11.85 9.57
C LEU A 199 -13.57 13.38 9.63
#